data_AF-A0A2K0Y1X9-F1
#
_entry.id   AF-A0A2K0Y1X9-F1
#
_cell.length_a   1.000
_cell.length_b   1.000
_cell.length_c   1.000
_cell.angle_alpha   90.00
_cell.angle_beta   90.00
_cell.angle_gamma   90.00
#
_symmetry.space_group_name_H-M   'P 1'
#
loop_
_entity.id
_entity.type
_entity.pdbx_description
1 polymer ?
#
loop_
_entity_poly.entity_id
_entity_poly.type
_entity_poly.pdbx_seq_one_letter_code
_entity_poly.pdbx_strand_id
1 'polypeptide(L)'
;MLLPITLTLAAACALLNMWLGIRCARIRISDHVLHGDGGSALLAKRMRAHANFIEYVPVTLILFGLVELAVGASIWLWGAALALVLARIAHGFGMDAEKPTVWRGAGALLTWAVMVGMAVAALTVAYGATREVPAPPAMAMVR
;
A
#
# COMPACT_ATOMS: atom_id res chain seq x y z
N MET A 1 -1.69 -5.24 21.64
CA MET A 1 -0.41 -4.54 21.42
C MET A 1 -0.67 -3.37 20.45
N LEU A 2 0.06 -2.26 20.58
CA LEU A 2 -0.04 -1.12 19.66
C LEU A 2 0.74 -1.42 18.37
N LEU A 3 0.18 -1.07 17.21
CA LEU A 3 0.81 -1.16 15.89
C LEU A 3 1.16 0.24 15.37
N PRO A 4 2.18 0.91 15.94
CA PRO A 4 2.47 2.31 15.63
C PRO A 4 2.73 2.57 14.15
N ILE A 5 3.37 1.63 13.43
CA ILE A 5 3.74 1.82 12.02
C ILE A 5 2.50 1.71 11.15
N THR A 6 1.77 0.60 11.28
CA THR A 6 0.55 0.34 10.50
C THR A 6 -0.53 1.36 10.81
N LEU A 7 -0.68 1.78 12.07
CA LEU A 7 -1.66 2.79 12.45
C LEU A 7 -1.34 4.14 11.80
N THR A 8 -0.06 4.54 11.83
CA THR A 8 0.39 5.77 11.19
C THR A 8 0.24 5.71 9.67
N LEU A 9 0.63 4.58 9.06
CA LEU A 9 0.47 4.34 7.63
C LEU A 9 -0.99 4.34 7.23
N ALA A 10 -1.87 3.69 8.00
CA ALA A 10 -3.31 3.66 7.76
C ALA A 10 -3.92 5.06 7.79
N ALA A 11 -3.55 5.86 8.79
CA ALA A 11 -3.99 7.25 8.89
C ALA A 11 -3.53 8.08 7.67
N ALA A 12 -2.25 7.96 7.28
CA ALA A 12 -1.72 8.63 6.10
C ALA A 12 -2.43 8.18 4.81
N CYS A 13 -2.64 6.88 4.63
CA CYS A 13 -3.35 6.33 3.48
C CYS A 13 -4.82 6.77 3.43
N ALA A 14 -5.50 6.88 4.57
CA ALA A 14 -6.87 7.39 4.64
C ALA A 14 -6.95 8.86 4.19
N LEU A 15 -6.02 9.70 4.67
CA LEU A 15 -5.93 11.10 4.25
C LEU A 15 -5.61 11.25 2.76
N LEU A 16 -4.70 10.42 2.22
CA LEU A 16 -4.39 10.40 0.79
C LEU A 16 -5.58 9.94 -0.06
N ASN A 17 -6.31 8.92 0.40
CA ASN A 17 -7.51 8.44 -0.29
C ASN A 17 -8.59 9.53 -0.34
N MET A 18 -8.81 10.22 0.79
CA MET A 18 -9.73 11.35 0.86
C MET A 18 -9.30 12.48 -0.08
N TRP A 19 -8.01 12.82 -0.12
CA TRP A 19 -7.47 13.82 -1.04
C TRP A 19 -7.74 13.45 -2.51
N LEU A 20 -7.47 12.20 -2.92
CA LEU A 20 -7.77 11.73 -4.29
C LEU A 20 -9.27 11.79 -4.60
N GLY A 21 -10.13 11.42 -3.65
CA GLY A 21 -11.58 11.52 -3.76
C GLY A 21 -12.06 12.97 -3.95
N ILE A 22 -11.57 13.90 -3.13
CA ILE A 22 -11.88 15.34 -3.24
C ILE A 22 -11.50 15.88 -4.61
N ARG A 23 -10.34 15.48 -5.15
CA ARG A 23 -9.89 15.91 -6.49
C ARG A 23 -10.83 15.47 -7.61
N CYS A 24 -11.48 14.32 -7.47
CA CYS A 24 -12.51 13.85 -8.40
C CYS A 24 -13.83 14.60 -8.17
N ALA A 25 -14.24 14.75 -6.91
CA ALA A 25 -15.48 15.42 -6.54
C ALA A 25 -15.52 16.88 -7.00
N ARG A 26 -14.41 17.62 -6.88
CA ARG A 26 -14.31 19.02 -7.34
C ARG A 26 -14.63 19.17 -8.84
N ILE A 27 -14.16 18.26 -9.69
CA ILE A 27 -14.46 18.29 -11.13
C ILE A 27 -15.91 17.87 -11.39
N ARG A 28 -16.42 16.85 -10.69
CA ARG A 28 -17.82 16.43 -10.82
C ARG A 28 -18.79 17.57 -10.53
N ILE A 29 -18.51 18.35 -9.49
CA ILE A 29 -19.34 19.48 -9.09
C ILE A 29 -19.25 20.61 -10.12
N SER A 30 -18.05 20.94 -10.64
CA SER A 30 -17.90 21.99 -11.66
C SER A 30 -18.54 21.63 -12.99
N ASP A 31 -18.45 20.36 -13.38
CA ASP A 31 -18.88 19.89 -14.69
C ASP A 31 -20.33 19.34 -14.65
N HIS A 32 -21.01 19.45 -13.49
CA HIS A 32 -22.35 18.91 -13.24
C HIS A 32 -22.53 17.43 -13.60
N VAL A 33 -21.48 16.62 -13.37
CA VAL A 33 -21.44 15.20 -13.71
C VAL A 33 -21.86 14.34 -12.52
N LEU A 34 -23.05 13.75 -12.60
CA LEU A 34 -23.59 12.83 -11.59
C LEU A 34 -22.91 11.45 -11.62
N HIS A 35 -22.73 10.86 -12.80
CA HIS A 35 -22.18 9.50 -12.97
C HIS A 35 -21.08 9.47 -14.04
N GLY A 36 -20.12 8.55 -13.92
CA GLY A 36 -19.05 8.39 -14.90
C GLY A 36 -18.08 9.58 -14.92
N ASP A 37 -17.45 9.85 -16.05
CA ASP A 37 -16.50 10.96 -16.24
C ASP A 37 -17.10 12.16 -16.99
N GLY A 38 -18.34 12.04 -17.48
CA GLY A 38 -19.04 13.11 -18.21
C GLY A 38 -18.32 13.58 -19.47
N GLY A 39 -17.42 12.77 -20.04
CA GLY A 39 -16.57 13.17 -21.17
C GLY A 39 -15.31 13.96 -20.78
N SER A 40 -15.07 14.20 -19.49
CA SER A 40 -13.88 14.89 -18.99
C SER A 40 -12.69 13.94 -18.91
N ALA A 41 -11.73 14.07 -19.84
CA ALA A 41 -10.51 13.27 -19.87
C ALA A 41 -9.69 13.42 -18.56
N LEU A 42 -9.74 14.59 -17.92
CA LEU A 42 -9.07 14.82 -16.64
C LEU A 42 -9.77 14.07 -15.50
N LEU A 43 -11.11 14.05 -15.47
CA LEU A 43 -11.87 13.30 -14.48
C LEU A 43 -11.59 11.80 -14.61
N ALA A 44 -11.57 11.27 -15.84
CA ALA A 44 -11.24 9.87 -16.10
C ALA A 44 -9.86 9.47 -15.54
N LYS A 45 -8.83 10.31 -15.77
CA LYS A 45 -7.47 10.08 -15.23
C LYS A 45 -7.45 10.08 -13.70
N ARG A 46 -8.11 11.05 -13.07
CA ARG A 46 -8.15 11.16 -11.60
C ARG A 46 -8.96 10.03 -10.95
N MET A 47 -10.07 9.63 -11.57
CA MET A 47 -10.82 8.44 -11.14
C MET A 47 -9.95 7.19 -11.20
N ARG A 48 -9.14 7.03 -12.26
CA ARG A 48 -8.22 5.89 -12.38
C ARG A 48 -7.10 5.91 -11.35
N ALA A 49 -6.59 7.10 -11.00
CA ALA A 49 -5.61 7.25 -9.91
C ALA A 49 -6.22 6.86 -8.55
N HIS A 50 -7.46 7.26 -8.28
CA HIS A 50 -8.19 6.90 -7.05
C HIS A 50 -8.51 5.39 -7.00
N ALA A 51 -9.01 4.83 -8.09
CA ALA A 51 -9.29 3.39 -8.16
C ALA A 51 -8.01 2.54 -8.05
N ASN A 52 -6.91 2.96 -8.66
CA ASN A 52 -5.60 2.31 -8.49
C ASN A 52 -5.15 2.36 -7.01
N PHE A 53 -5.44 3.44 -6.28
CA PHE A 53 -5.12 3.49 -4.87
C PHE A 53 -5.86 2.40 -4.09
N ILE A 54 -7.17 2.26 -4.32
CA ILE A 54 -8.01 1.25 -3.65
C ILE A 54 -7.67 -0.19 -4.07
N GLU A 55 -7.15 -0.41 -5.28
CA GLU A 55 -6.72 -1.74 -5.72
C GLU A 55 -5.47 -2.25 -4.98
N TYR A 56 -4.48 -1.38 -4.75
CA TYR A 56 -3.18 -1.82 -4.24
C TYR A 56 -2.95 -1.51 -2.76
N VAL A 57 -3.42 -0.37 -2.27
CA VAL A 57 -3.07 0.10 -0.92
C VAL A 57 -3.74 -0.71 0.19
N PRO A 58 -5.04 -1.05 0.14
CA PRO A 58 -5.69 -1.83 1.20
C PRO A 58 -5.04 -3.20 1.43
N VAL A 59 -4.74 -3.93 0.36
CA VAL A 59 -4.06 -5.23 0.43
C VAL A 59 -2.67 -5.07 1.05
N THR A 60 -1.92 -4.04 0.61
CA THR A 60 -0.59 -3.75 1.18
C THR A 60 -0.68 -3.39 2.66
N LEU A 61 -1.68 -2.59 3.06
CA LEU A 61 -1.88 -2.17 4.45
C LEU A 61 -2.21 -3.35 5.36
N ILE A 62 -2.99 -4.33 4.88
CA ILE A 62 -3.24 -5.58 5.60
C ILE A 62 -1.93 -6.33 5.84
N LEU A 63 -1.06 -6.44 4.83
CA LEU A 63 0.24 -7.08 4.98
C LEU A 63 1.11 -6.36 6.02
N PHE A 64 1.13 -5.02 6.04
CA PHE A 64 1.81 -4.25 7.09
C PHE A 64 1.32 -4.60 8.49
N GLY A 65 -0.01 -4.62 8.69
CA GLY A 65 -0.59 -4.95 9.98
C GLY A 65 -0.24 -6.36 10.46
N LEU A 66 -0.33 -7.36 9.57
CA LEU A 66 0.01 -8.74 9.89
C LEU A 66 1.49 -8.92 10.20
N VAL A 67 2.36 -8.28 9.41
CA VAL A 67 3.81 -8.37 9.62
C VAL A 67 4.22 -7.65 10.90
N GLU A 68 3.73 -6.42 11.15
CA GLU A 68 4.04 -5.70 12.39
C GLU A 68 3.50 -6.43 13.63
N LEU A 69 2.35 -7.10 13.53
CA LEU A 69 1.86 -7.98 14.62
C LEU A 69 2.80 -9.16 14.89
N ALA A 70 3.42 -9.71 13.86
CA ALA A 70 4.21 -10.93 13.99
C ALA A 70 5.67 -10.67 14.41
N VAL A 71 6.32 -9.64 13.85
CA VAL A 71 7.74 -9.30 14.12
C VAL A 71 7.94 -8.03 14.93
N GLY A 72 6.88 -7.28 15.21
CA GLY A 72 6.95 -6.02 15.94
C GLY A 72 7.38 -4.83 15.07
N ALA A 73 7.36 -3.64 15.68
CA ALA A 73 7.77 -2.41 15.03
C ALA A 73 9.28 -2.41 14.75
N SER A 74 9.65 -2.11 13.50
CA SER A 74 11.05 -2.15 13.04
C SER A 74 11.35 -1.03 12.04
N ILE A 75 12.63 -0.66 11.92
CA ILE A 75 13.06 0.46 11.06
C ILE A 75 12.79 0.20 9.57
N TRP A 76 12.89 -1.06 9.13
CA TRP A 76 12.65 -1.42 7.74
C TRP A 76 11.15 -1.30 7.37
N LEU A 77 10.25 -1.60 8.30
CA LEU A 77 8.80 -1.38 8.13
C LEU A 77 8.50 0.11 7.99
N TRP A 78 9.13 0.97 8.80
CA TRP A 78 9.00 2.42 8.64
C TRP A 78 9.47 2.91 7.27
N GLY A 79 10.62 2.41 6.80
CA GLY A 79 11.15 2.72 5.47
C GLY A 79 10.18 2.31 4.36
N ALA A 80 9.62 1.09 4.43
CA ALA A 80 8.65 0.59 3.46
C ALA A 80 7.32 1.37 3.50
N ALA A 81 6.84 1.74 4.69
CA ALA A 81 5.63 2.56 4.88
C ALA A 81 5.80 3.95 4.25
N LEU A 82 6.93 4.61 4.52
CA LEU A 82 7.25 5.91 3.92
C LEU A 82 7.37 5.82 2.40
N ALA A 83 8.06 4.78 1.89
CA ALA A 83 8.18 4.54 0.46
C ALA A 83 6.82 4.37 -0.22
N LEU A 84 5.88 3.64 0.40
CA LEU A 84 4.52 3.48 -0.12
C LEU A 84 3.79 4.83 -0.21
N VAL A 85 3.82 5.63 0.86
CA VAL A 85 3.16 6.95 0.89
C VAL A 85 3.69 7.86 -0.22
N LEU A 86 5.03 7.96 -0.34
CA LEU A 86 5.66 8.77 -1.38
C LEU A 86 5.33 8.25 -2.80
N ALA A 87 5.32 6.93 -2.99
CA ALA A 87 4.93 6.32 -4.26
C ALA A 87 3.50 6.70 -4.66
N ARG A 88 2.55 6.69 -3.71
CA ARG A 88 1.14 7.05 -3.97
C ARG A 88 0.95 8.53 -4.28
N ILE A 89 1.70 9.40 -3.60
CA ILE A 89 1.70 10.84 -3.89
C ILE A 89 2.26 11.08 -5.30
N ALA A 90 3.43 10.54 -5.61
CA ALA A 90 4.08 10.69 -6.91
C ALA A 90 3.22 10.14 -8.06
N HIS A 91 2.62 8.96 -7.88
CA HIS A 91 1.71 8.38 -8.89
C HIS A 91 0.46 9.23 -9.08
N GLY A 92 -0.14 9.74 -7.99
CA GLY A 92 -1.34 10.58 -8.03
C GLY A 92 -1.13 11.90 -8.80
N PHE A 93 0.04 12.53 -8.67
CA PHE A 93 0.42 13.69 -9.48
C PHE A 93 0.84 13.31 -10.91
N GLY A 94 1.57 12.21 -11.08
CA GLY A 94 2.01 11.73 -12.40
C GLY A 94 0.86 11.36 -13.34
N MET A 95 -0.28 10.98 -12.78
CA MET A 95 -1.51 10.65 -13.51
C MET A 95 -2.24 11.86 -14.11
N ASP A 96 -1.97 13.09 -13.65
CA ASP A 96 -2.62 14.29 -14.21
C ASP A 96 -2.03 14.71 -15.56
N ALA A 97 -0.82 14.26 -15.88
CA ALA A 97 -0.15 14.63 -17.12
C ALA A 97 -0.83 14.04 -18.36
N GLU A 98 -0.71 14.73 -19.49
CA GLU A 98 -1.19 14.25 -20.80
C GLU A 98 -0.27 13.20 -21.41
N LYS A 99 1.02 13.28 -21.10
CA LYS A 99 2.04 12.33 -21.54
C LYS A 99 2.40 11.37 -20.40
N PRO A 100 2.85 10.14 -20.70
CA PRO A 100 3.38 9.25 -19.68
C PRO A 100 4.57 9.93 -18.99
N THR A 101 4.44 10.21 -17.70
CA THR A 101 5.51 10.80 -16.89
C THR A 101 6.28 9.71 -16.16
N VAL A 102 7.56 10.00 -15.90
CA VAL A 102 8.41 9.15 -15.04
C VAL A 102 7.76 8.98 -13.66
N TRP A 103 7.09 10.02 -13.14
CA TRP A 103 6.35 9.98 -11.87
C TRP A 103 5.21 8.96 -11.84
N ARG A 104 4.49 8.80 -12.96
CA ARG A 104 3.43 7.79 -13.11
C ARG A 104 4.03 6.38 -13.03
N GLY A 105 5.10 6.13 -13.79
CA GLY A 105 5.75 4.82 -13.88
C GLY A 105 6.48 4.44 -12.60
N ALA A 106 7.33 5.33 -12.09
CA ALA A 106 8.10 5.13 -10.87
C ALA A 106 7.20 4.93 -9.65
N GLY A 107 6.12 5.71 -9.51
CA GLY A 107 5.17 5.54 -8.41
C GLY A 107 4.42 4.21 -8.45
N ALA A 108 4.06 3.72 -9.65
CA ALA A 108 3.43 2.41 -9.81
C ALA A 108 4.40 1.27 -9.48
N LEU A 109 5.61 1.32 -10.06
CA LEU A 109 6.65 0.31 -9.82
C LEU A 109 7.05 0.24 -8.34
N LEU A 110 7.20 1.38 -7.68
CA LEU A 110 7.52 1.42 -6.25
C LEU A 110 6.39 0.85 -5.39
N THR A 111 5.12 1.13 -5.74
CA THR A 111 3.96 0.53 -5.07
C THR A 111 4.00 -1.01 -5.18
N TRP A 112 4.27 -1.53 -6.38
CA TRP A 112 4.37 -2.98 -6.60
C TRP A 112 5.58 -3.59 -5.88
N ALA A 113 6.73 -2.91 -5.91
CA ALA A 113 7.92 -3.37 -5.20
C ALA A 113 7.67 -3.48 -3.69
N VAL A 114 7.01 -2.48 -3.08
CA VAL A 114 6.63 -2.54 -1.67
C VAL A 114 5.63 -3.67 -1.41
N MET A 115 4.60 -3.80 -2.24
CA MET A 115 3.61 -4.88 -2.07
C MET A 115 4.26 -6.27 -2.14
N VAL A 116 5.10 -6.52 -3.14
CA VAL A 116 5.83 -7.79 -3.30
C VAL A 116 6.78 -8.00 -2.13
N GLY A 117 7.52 -6.96 -1.71
CA GLY A 117 8.41 -7.03 -0.55
C GLY A 117 7.67 -7.40 0.73
N MET A 118 6.49 -6.81 0.96
CA MET A 118 5.64 -7.14 2.11
C MET A 118 5.03 -8.54 2.02
N ALA A 119 4.66 -8.99 0.82
CA ALA A 119 4.17 -10.35 0.61
C ALA A 119 5.27 -11.38 0.91
N VAL A 120 6.48 -11.15 0.42
CA VAL A 120 7.64 -12.00 0.73
C VAL A 120 7.93 -11.99 2.22
N ALA A 121 7.95 -10.82 2.87
CA ALA A 121 8.17 -10.72 4.31
C ALA A 121 7.09 -11.47 5.12
N ALA A 122 5.82 -11.38 4.72
CA ALA A 122 4.75 -12.13 5.37
C ALA A 122 4.95 -13.66 5.24
N LEU A 123 5.33 -14.12 4.05
CA LEU A 123 5.62 -15.55 3.82
C LEU A 123 6.84 -16.02 4.59
N THR A 124 7.93 -15.24 4.64
CA THR A 124 9.14 -15.63 5.40
C THR A 124 8.86 -15.72 6.89
N VAL A 125 8.07 -14.79 7.44
CA VAL A 125 7.66 -14.83 8.84
C VAL A 125 6.79 -16.06 9.11
N ALA A 126 5.80 -16.34 8.25
CA ALA A 126 4.92 -17.50 8.41
C ALA A 126 5.66 -18.85 8.34
N TYR A 127 6.58 -19.02 7.39
CA TYR A 127 7.34 -20.27 7.20
C TYR A 127 8.64 -20.35 8.01
N GLY A 128 9.09 -19.25 8.59
CA GLY A 128 10.19 -19.21 9.55
C GLY A 128 9.72 -19.66 10.93
N ALA A 129 8.57 -19.17 11.38
CA ALA A 129 7.99 -19.50 12.70
C ALA A 129 7.54 -20.98 12.82
N THR A 130 7.23 -21.64 11.70
CA THR A 130 6.77 -23.04 11.67
C THR A 130 7.90 -24.07 11.60
N ARG A 131 9.16 -23.63 11.51
CA ARG A 131 10.35 -24.49 11.44
C ARG A 131 11.07 -24.66 12.78
N GLU A 132 10.34 -24.72 13.90
CA GLU A 132 10.89 -25.42 15.07
C GLU A 132 10.96 -26.91 14.70
N VAL A 133 12.13 -27.34 14.20
CA VAL A 133 12.42 -28.75 13.93
C VAL A 133 12.27 -29.49 15.27
N PRO A 134 11.32 -30.43 15.44
CA PRO A 134 11.23 -31.21 16.65
C PRO A 134 12.58 -31.90 16.87
N ALA A 135 13.14 -31.78 18.08
CA ALA A 135 14.39 -32.44 18.42
C ALA A 135 14.30 -33.92 18.01
N PRO A 136 15.30 -34.48 17.30
CA PRO A 136 15.30 -35.89 16.95
C PRO A 136 15.08 -36.72 18.22
N PRO A 137 14.22 -37.75 18.19
CA PRO A 137 13.85 -38.54 19.37
C PRO A 137 15.04 -39.16 20.12
N ALA A 138 16.22 -39.22 19.50
CA ALA A 138 17.47 -39.65 20.11
C ALA A 138 17.93 -38.80 21.32
N MET A 139 17.48 -37.54 21.45
CA MET A 139 17.86 -36.64 22.55
C MET A 139 16.83 -36.60 23.70
N ALA A 140 15.67 -37.25 23.53
CA ALA A 140 14.59 -37.25 24.52
C ALA A 140 14.67 -38.41 25.54
N MET A 141 15.55 -39.40 25.32
CA MET A 141 15.66 -40.60 26.17
C MET A 141 16.83 -40.59 27.17
N VAL A 142 17.54 -39.47 27.37
CA VAL A 142 18.73 -39.42 28.27
C VAL A 142 18.52 -38.46 29.46
N ARG A 143 17.30 -38.36 29.99
CA ARG A 143 17.06 -37.70 31.28
C ARG A 143 16.07 -38.49 32.13
#